data_AF-V4I5E1-F1
#
_entry.id   AF-V4I5E1-F1
#
_cell.length_a   1.000
_cell.length_b   1.000
_cell.length_c   1.000
_cell.angle_alpha   90.00
_cell.angle_beta   90.00
_cell.angle_gamma   90.00
#
_symmetry.space_group_name_H-M   'P 1'
#
loop_
_entity.id
_entity.type
_entity.pdbx_description
1 polymer ?
#
loop_
_entity_poly.entity_id
_entity_poly.type
_entity_poly.pdbx_seq_one_letter_code
_entity_poly.pdbx_strand_id
1 'polypeptide(L)'
;MQIKHNDALIASIGEVLSAAQIAHFLEQNEIDIPIGELTFIYSRDEALEARRIAYTAESDPLYMEWQYDQTEESKQAWFACVANIKARFPFPA
;
A
#
# COMPACT_ATOMS: atom_id res chain seq x y z
N MET A 1 -8.49 2.89 -8.00
CA MET A 1 -7.02 2.81 -8.13
C MET A 1 -6.66 2.91 -9.60
N GLN A 2 -5.73 3.80 -9.95
CA GLN A 2 -5.16 3.88 -11.29
C GLN A 2 -3.75 3.27 -11.31
N ILE A 3 -3.46 2.53 -12.37
CA ILE A 3 -2.14 1.97 -12.65
C ILE A 3 -1.55 2.77 -13.81
N LYS A 4 -0.35 3.33 -13.62
CA LYS A 4 0.38 4.07 -14.65
C LYS A 4 1.75 3.45 -14.91
N HIS A 5 2.28 3.62 -16.11
CA HIS A 5 3.67 3.35 -16.48
C HIS A 5 4.19 4.54 -17.28
N ASN A 6 5.33 5.12 -16.90
CA ASN A 6 5.89 6.32 -17.57
C ASN A 6 4.84 7.41 -17.85
N ASP A 7 4.01 7.71 -16.85
CA ASP A 7 2.87 8.64 -16.92
C ASP A 7 1.70 8.30 -17.85
N ALA A 8 1.78 7.20 -18.61
CA ALA A 8 0.65 6.65 -19.34
C ALA A 8 -0.30 5.87 -18.42
N LEU A 9 -1.60 6.10 -18.55
CA LEU A 9 -2.62 5.32 -17.84
C LEU A 9 -2.74 3.93 -18.47
N ILE A 10 -2.46 2.90 -17.68
CA ILE A 10 -2.57 1.49 -18.10
C ILE A 10 -3.96 0.96 -17.77
N ALA A 11 -4.45 1.21 -16.55
CA ALA A 11 -5.74 0.72 -16.10
C ALA A 11 -6.35 1.63 -15.01
N SER A 12 -7.68 1.66 -14.97
CA SER A 12 -8.45 2.23 -13.86
C SER A 12 -9.32 1.13 -13.27
N ILE A 13 -9.06 0.78 -12.01
CA ILE A 13 -9.71 -0.29 -11.27
C ILE A 13 -10.54 0.34 -10.16
N GLY A 14 -11.77 -0.12 -9.96
CA GLY A 14 -12.70 0.45 -8.97
C GLY A 14 -12.39 0.10 -7.50
N GLU A 15 -11.32 -0.64 -7.25
CA GLU A 15 -10.91 -1.11 -5.93
C GLU A 15 -9.38 -1.18 -5.82
N VAL A 16 -8.88 -1.31 -4.58
CA VAL A 16 -7.45 -1.50 -4.32
C VAL A 16 -7.14 -2.99 -4.42
N LEU A 17 -6.23 -3.34 -5.33
CA LEU A 17 -5.78 -4.72 -5.51
C LEU A 17 -4.47 -4.98 -4.76
N SER A 18 -4.31 -6.21 -4.29
CA SER A 18 -3.03 -6.72 -3.80
C SER A 18 -2.02 -6.88 -4.94
N ALA A 19 -0.72 -6.97 -4.60
CA ALA A 19 0.33 -7.24 -5.57
C ALA A 19 0.08 -8.52 -6.40
N ALA A 20 -0.48 -9.56 -5.78
CA ALA A 20 -0.81 -10.81 -6.47
C ALA A 20 -1.97 -10.63 -7.47
N GLN A 21 -3.00 -9.86 -7.09
CA GLN A 21 -4.12 -9.54 -7.97
C GLN A 21 -3.68 -8.64 -9.13
N ILE A 22 -2.76 -7.71 -8.89
CA ILE A 22 -2.15 -6.87 -9.94
C ILE A 22 -1.34 -7.74 -10.90
N ALA A 23 -0.48 -8.65 -10.39
CA ALA A 23 0.28 -9.57 -11.23
C ALA A 23 -0.64 -10.39 -12.15
N HIS A 24 -1.70 -10.96 -11.57
CA HIS A 24 -2.70 -11.70 -12.32
C HIS A 24 -3.42 -10.82 -13.35
N PHE A 25 -3.80 -9.59 -12.99
CA PHE A 25 -4.42 -8.64 -13.92
C PHE A 25 -3.52 -8.36 -15.13
N LEU A 26 -2.23 -8.10 -14.92
CA LEU A 26 -1.29 -7.83 -16.01
C LEU A 26 -1.15 -9.03 -16.95
N GLU A 27 -1.01 -10.24 -16.38
CA GLU A 27 -0.94 -11.48 -17.14
C GLU A 27 -2.21 -11.73 -17.97
N GLN A 28 -3.39 -11.58 -17.38
CA GLN A 28 -4.67 -11.79 -18.07
C GLN A 28 -4.92 -10.79 -19.20
N ASN A 29 -4.30 -9.62 -19.16
CA ASN A 29 -4.43 -8.59 -20.19
C ASN A 29 -3.22 -8.54 -21.14
N GLU A 30 -2.32 -9.53 -21.09
CA GLU A 30 -1.11 -9.60 -21.92
C GLU A 30 -0.21 -8.35 -21.79
N ILE A 31 -0.16 -7.76 -20.60
CA ILE A 31 0.64 -6.58 -20.29
C ILE A 31 1.99 -7.03 -19.70
N ASP A 32 3.04 -6.98 -20.52
CA ASP A 32 4.41 -7.32 -20.12
C ASP A 32 5.15 -6.11 -19.51
N ILE A 33 4.63 -5.60 -18.40
CA ILE A 33 5.27 -4.51 -17.64
C ILE A 33 5.58 -5.02 -16.23
N PRO A 34 6.85 -4.97 -15.78
CA PRO A 34 7.20 -5.35 -14.42
C PRO A 34 6.47 -4.46 -13.39
N ILE A 35 5.93 -5.08 -12.33
CA ILE A 35 5.20 -4.34 -11.27
C ILE A 35 6.04 -3.22 -10.66
N GLY A 36 7.36 -3.39 -10.57
CA GLY A 36 8.28 -2.38 -10.03
C GLY A 36 8.40 -1.11 -10.88
N GLU A 37 7.94 -1.14 -12.14
CA GLU A 37 7.90 0.03 -13.02
C GLU A 37 6.55 0.74 -13.00
N LEU A 38 5.56 0.19 -12.29
CA LEU A 38 4.23 0.75 -12.21
C LEU A 38 4.12 1.79 -11.09
N THR A 39 3.38 2.85 -11.38
CA THR A 39 2.96 3.85 -10.40
C THR A 39 1.49 3.64 -10.09
N PHE A 40 1.17 3.49 -8.80
CA PHE A 40 -0.20 3.36 -8.31
C PHE A 40 -0.70 4.70 -7.79
N ILE A 41 -1.84 5.15 -8.30
CA ILE A 41 -2.54 6.34 -7.81
C ILE A 41 -3.86 5.89 -7.20
N TYR A 42 -4.09 6.31 -5.97
CA TYR A 42 -5.29 6.00 -5.21
C TYR A 42 -6.15 7.26 -5.10
N SER A 43 -7.47 7.08 -5.13
CA SER A 43 -8.34 8.12 -4.59
C SER A 43 -8.08 8.26 -3.09
N ARG A 44 -8.49 9.39 -2.50
CA ARG A 44 -8.32 9.61 -1.06
C ARG A 44 -9.01 8.53 -0.23
N ASP A 45 -10.21 8.11 -0.62
CA ASP A 45 -10.99 7.13 0.11
C ASP A 45 -10.42 5.71 -0.05
N GLU A 46 -9.91 5.38 -1.24
CA GLU A 46 -9.20 4.12 -1.50
C GLU A 46 -7.93 4.01 -0.65
N ALA A 47 -7.11 5.07 -0.62
CA ALA A 47 -5.91 5.11 0.20
C ALA A 47 -6.24 5.06 1.69
N LEU A 48 -7.33 5.71 2.13
CA LEU A 48 -7.77 5.68 3.52
C LEU A 48 -8.15 4.26 3.93
N GLU A 49 -8.96 3.57 3.13
CA GLU A 49 -9.39 2.20 3.44
C GLU A 49 -8.23 1.21 3.40
N ALA A 50 -7.34 1.31 2.40
CA ALA A 50 -6.15 0.47 2.32
C ALA A 50 -5.24 0.66 3.55
N ARG A 51 -5.03 1.92 3.99
CA ARG A 51 -4.29 2.21 5.23
C ARG A 51 -4.98 1.63 6.45
N ARG A 52 -6.31 1.76 6.56
CA ARG A 52 -7.07 1.23 7.70
C ARG A 52 -6.86 -0.28 7.85
N ILE A 53 -6.98 -1.03 6.75
CA ILE A 53 -6.75 -2.47 6.74
C ILE A 53 -5.29 -2.79 7.13
N ALA A 54 -4.32 -2.08 6.54
CA ALA A 54 -2.90 -2.31 6.83
C ALA A 54 -2.51 -1.93 8.27
N TYR A 55 -3.11 -0.89 8.86
CA TYR A 55 -2.87 -0.55 10.26
C TYR A 55 -3.34 -1.67 11.18
N THR A 56 -4.56 -2.17 10.98
CA THR A 56 -5.09 -3.27 11.79
C THR A 56 -4.26 -4.54 11.67
N ALA A 57 -3.75 -4.85 10.48
CA ALA A 57 -2.98 -6.07 10.25
C ALA A 57 -1.51 -5.97 10.67
N GLU A 58 -0.86 -4.83 10.45
CA GLU A 58 0.60 -4.69 10.54
C GLU A 58 1.06 -3.74 11.66
N SER A 59 0.35 -2.64 11.90
CA SER A 59 0.80 -1.58 12.81
C SER A 59 0.24 -1.70 14.22
N ASP A 60 -1.02 -2.11 14.36
CA ASP A 60 -1.71 -2.16 15.65
C ASP A 60 -1.05 -3.17 16.61
N PRO A 61 -0.59 -4.36 16.17
CA PRO A 61 0.18 -5.26 17.03
C PRO A 61 1.47 -4.62 17.58
N LEU A 62 2.22 -3.89 16.74
CA LEU A 62 3.45 -3.21 17.15
C LEU A 62 3.19 -2.08 18.14
N TYR A 63 2.08 -1.36 17.98
CA TYR A 63 1.66 -0.36 18.95
C TYR A 63 1.34 -1.02 20.30
N MET A 64 0.64 -2.15 20.32
CA MET A 64 0.35 -2.90 21.56
C MET A 64 1.64 -3.40 22.24
N GLU A 65 2.60 -3.94 21.47
CA GLU A 65 3.92 -4.32 21.99
C GLU A 65 4.63 -3.13 22.64
N TRP A 66 4.69 -1.98 21.95
CA TRP A 66 5.28 -0.77 22.52
C TRP A 66 4.56 -0.29 23.79
N GLN A 67 3.22 -0.37 23.86
CA GLN A 67 2.47 0.00 25.07
C GLN A 67 2.85 -0.85 26.28
N TYR A 68 3.22 -2.12 26.08
CA TYR A 68 3.63 -3.04 27.12
C TYR A 68 5.13 -2.89 27.46
N ASP A 69 6.01 -2.99 26.47
CA ASP A 69 7.47 -3.01 26.67
C ASP A 69 8.06 -1.61 26.93
N GLN A 70 7.45 -0.57 26.37
CA GLN A 70 7.84 0.84 26.52
C GLN A 70 9.30 1.16 26.15
N THR A 71 9.88 0.36 25.25
CA THR A 71 11.24 0.57 24.75
C THR A 71 11.27 1.53 23.55
N GLU A 72 12.42 2.13 23.28
CA GLU A 72 12.58 3.01 22.10
C GLU A 72 12.62 2.18 20.81
N GLU A 73 13.15 0.96 20.87
CA GLU A 73 13.22 0.03 19.76
C GLU A 73 11.82 -0.39 19.28
N SER A 74 10.90 -0.74 20.18
CA SER A 74 9.51 -1.11 19.84
C SER A 74 8.73 0.07 19.25
N LYS A 75 8.95 1.28 19.78
CA LYS A 75 8.40 2.52 19.23
C LYS A 75 8.91 2.80 17.81
N GLN A 76 10.20 2.62 17.57
CA GLN A 76 10.80 2.82 16.24
C GLN A 76 10.27 1.80 15.24
N ALA A 77 10.10 0.54 15.64
CA ALA A 77 9.49 -0.49 14.82
C ALA A 77 8.06 -0.11 14.39
N TRP A 78 7.24 0.36 15.34
CA TRP A 78 5.89 0.85 15.05
C TRP A 78 5.89 2.03 14.07
N PHE A 79 6.70 3.06 14.31
CA PHE A 79 6.79 4.21 13.42
C PHE A 79 7.30 3.86 12.01
N ALA A 80 8.28 2.97 11.90
CA ALA A 80 8.75 2.47 10.62
C ALA A 80 7.63 1.74 9.86
N CYS A 81 6.85 0.91 10.54
CA CYS A 81 5.69 0.25 9.94
C CYS A 81 4.67 1.27 9.43
N VAL A 82 4.31 2.27 10.23
CA VAL A 82 3.37 3.33 9.83
C VAL A 82 3.89 4.10 8.61
N ALA A 83 5.19 4.43 8.57
CA ALA A 83 5.81 5.11 7.45
C ALA A 83 5.74 4.27 6.17
N ASN A 84 6.06 2.98 6.25
CA ASN A 84 5.97 2.04 5.13
C ASN A 84 4.53 1.91 4.61
N ILE A 85 3.52 1.81 5.49
CA ILE A 85 2.10 1.78 5.11
C ILE A 85 1.73 3.06 4.34
N LYS A 86 2.15 4.23 4.83
CA LYS A 86 1.87 5.52 4.17
C LYS A 86 2.55 5.66 2.81
N ALA A 87 3.74 5.08 2.66
CA ALA A 87 4.48 5.05 1.40
C ALA A 87 3.83 4.12 0.36
N ARG A 88 3.30 2.95 0.79
CA ARG A 88 2.56 2.04 -0.10
C ARG A 88 1.22 2.63 -0.59
N PHE A 89 0.54 3.40 0.27
CA PHE A 89 -0.76 4.01 -0.01
C PHE A 89 -0.69 5.53 0.16
N PRO A 90 -0.01 6.27 -0.72
CA PRO A 90 0.05 7.72 -0.64
C PRO A 90 -1.34 8.33 -0.87
N PHE A 91 -1.60 9.49 -0.25
CA PHE A 91 -2.78 10.28 -0.61
C PHE A 91 -2.52 11.01 -1.93
N PRO A 92 -3.57 11.22 -2.75
CA PRO A 92 -3.44 12.05 -3.93
C PRO A 92 -3.01 13.47 -3.52
N ALA A 93 -2.15 14.09 -4.33
CA ALA A 93 -1.70 15.47 -4.15
C ALA A 93 -2.82 16.48 -4.44
#